data_AF-A0A9X3HUF0-F1
#
_entry.id   AF-A0A9X3HUF0-F1
#
_cell.length_a   1.000
_cell.length_b   1.000
_cell.length_c   1.000
_cell.angle_alpha   90.00
_cell.angle_beta   90.00
_cell.angle_gamma   90.00
#
_symmetry.space_group_name_H-M   'P 1'
#
loop_
_entity.id
_entity.type
_entity.pdbx_description
1 polymer ?
#
loop_
_entity_poly.entity_id
_entity_poly.type
_entity_poly.pdbx_seq_one_letter_code
_entity_poly.pdbx_strand_id
1 'polypeptide(L)'
;QQVIESSPLGKAIKYTLGQWPKLIRYIDDGHLSIDNNRAERAIKPLVIGRKNWLFSTNPSGAEASAMLYSIVETAKANGLILYDYMVK
;
A
#
# COMPACT_ATOMS: atom_id res chain seq x y z
N GLN A 1 20.98 -11.57 23.50
CA GLN A 1 20.87 -12.81 22.71
C GLN A 1 21.51 -12.56 21.35
N GLN A 2 22.60 -13.25 21.01
CA GLN A 2 23.21 -13.12 19.68
C GLN A 2 22.35 -13.90 18.67
N VAL A 3 21.83 -13.19 17.68
CA VAL A 3 21.04 -13.77 16.58
C VAL A 3 21.98 -14.02 15.42
N ILE A 4 21.94 -15.23 14.87
CA ILE A 4 22.71 -15.58 13.66
C ILE A 4 22.19 -14.71 12.51
N GLU A 5 23.06 -13.91 11.88
CA GLU A 5 22.64 -12.93 10.87
C GLU A 5 21.92 -13.56 9.66
N SER A 6 22.31 -14.78 9.28
CA SER A 6 21.71 -15.51 8.16
C SER A 6 20.34 -16.12 8.46
N SER A 7 19.94 -16.19 9.74
CA SER A 7 18.64 -16.71 10.15
C SER A 7 17.49 -15.81 9.66
N PRO A 8 16.26 -16.33 9.49
CA PRO A 8 15.09 -15.51 9.16
C PRO A 8 14.90 -14.32 10.11
N LEU A 9 15.15 -14.52 11.40
CA LEU A 9 15.08 -13.47 12.42
C LEU A 9 16.19 -12.42 12.23
N GLY A 10 17.42 -12.86 11.96
CA GLY A 10 18.56 -11.97 11.68
C GLY A 10 18.30 -11.09 10.46
N LYS A 11 17.74 -11.67 9.38
CA LYS A 11 17.32 -10.93 8.18
C LYS A 11 16.22 -9.91 8.49
N ALA A 12 15.20 -10.29 9.26
CA ALA A 12 14.12 -9.39 9.66
C ALA A 12 14.64 -8.20 10.49
N ILE A 13 15.51 -8.46 11.47
CA ILE A 13 16.13 -7.40 12.29
C ILE A 13 16.94 -6.45 11.40
N LYS A 14 17.80 -6.99 10.53
CA LYS A 14 18.62 -6.19 9.61
C LYS A 14 17.76 -5.31 8.70
N TYR A 15 16.66 -5.87 8.16
CA TYR A 15 15.72 -5.13 7.35
C TYR A 15 15.05 -4.00 8.14
N THR A 16 14.54 -4.28 9.34
CA THR A 16 13.89 -3.29 10.21
C THR A 16 14.85 -2.16 10.57
N LEU A 17 16.10 -2.46 10.93
CA LEU A 17 17.11 -1.45 11.23
C LEU A 17 17.39 -0.55 10.01
N GLY A 18 17.44 -1.13 8.80
CA GLY A 18 17.58 -0.37 7.56
C GLY A 18 16.38 0.54 7.24
N GLN A 19 15.17 0.19 7.70
CA GLN A 19 13.97 1.02 7.53
C GLN A 19 13.69 1.94 8.72
N TRP A 20 14.45 1.84 9.82
CA TRP A 20 14.23 2.60 11.05
C TRP A 20 14.08 4.11 10.83
N PRO A 21 14.90 4.78 9.99
CA PRO A 21 14.75 6.22 9.72
C PRO A 21 13.43 6.61 9.04
N LYS A 22 12.71 5.65 8.44
CA LYS A 22 11.37 5.86 7.88
C LYS A 22 10.29 5.55 8.90
N LEU A 23 10.48 4.51 9.71
CA LEU A 23 9.51 4.08 10.73
C LEU A 23 9.28 5.14 11.81
N ILE A 24 10.28 5.94 12.16
CA ILE A 24 10.18 6.96 13.21
C ILE A 24 9.66 8.32 12.71
N ARG A 25 9.40 8.49 11.41
CA ARG A 25 9.02 9.80 10.85
C ARG A 25 7.73 10.38 11.40
N TYR A 26 6.84 9.54 11.92
CA TYR A 26 5.62 10.01 12.59
C TYR A 26 5.89 10.81 13.87
N ILE A 27 7.10 10.71 14.43
CA ILE A 27 7.53 11.51 15.58
C ILE A 27 7.82 12.95 15.14
N ASP A 28 8.30 13.13 13.91
CA ASP A 28 8.64 14.43 13.33
C ASP A 28 7.40 15.15 12.77
N ASP A 29 6.39 14.40 12.31
CA ASP A 29 5.16 14.94 11.71
C ASP A 29 3.91 14.20 12.22
N GLY A 30 3.09 14.91 13.00
CA GLY A 30 1.85 14.40 13.59
C GLY A 30 0.72 14.10 12.59
N HIS A 31 0.85 14.50 11.32
CA HIS A 31 -0.08 14.09 10.26
C HIS A 31 0.16 12.65 9.78
N LEU A 32 1.34 12.08 10.08
CA LEU A 32 1.67 10.71 9.75
C LEU A 32 1.14 9.75 10.82
N SER A 33 0.61 8.62 10.39
CA SER A 33 0.20 7.54 11.29
C SER A 33 1.40 6.66 11.63
N ILE A 34 1.43 6.14 12.87
CA ILE A 34 2.47 5.18 13.33
C ILE A 34 2.44 3.86 12.56
N ASP A 35 1.27 3.50 12.03
CA ASP A 35 1.02 2.29 11.26
C ASP A 35 0.65 2.60 9.80
N ASN A 36 0.72 1.57 8.97
CA ASN A 36 0.37 1.62 7.55
C ASN A 36 -1.05 1.11 7.26
N ASN A 37 -1.92 0.93 8.26
CA ASN A 37 -3.23 0.29 8.10
C ASN A 37 -4.11 1.01 7.08
N ARG A 38 -3.98 2.34 6.97
CA ARG A 38 -4.71 3.12 5.95
C ARG A 38 -4.30 2.71 4.53
N ALA A 39 -3.00 2.59 4.28
CA ALA A 39 -2.48 2.19 2.98
C ALA A 39 -2.81 0.72 2.66
N GLU A 40 -2.69 -0.18 3.64
CA GLU A 40 -3.03 -1.59 3.46
C GLU A 40 -4.52 -1.81 3.16
N ARG A 41 -5.40 -1.06 3.84
CA ARG A 41 -6.84 -1.10 3.54
C ARG A 41 -7.14 -0.56 2.14
N ALA A 42 -6.49 0.52 1.71
CA ALA A 42 -6.70 1.13 0.39
C ALA A 42 -6.26 0.20 -0.76
N ILE A 43 -5.18 -0.57 -0.60
CA ILE A 43 -4.69 -1.48 -1.66
C ILE A 43 -5.45 -2.81 -1.71
N LYS A 44 -6.12 -3.21 -0.63
CA LYS A 44 -6.79 -4.52 -0.51
C LYS A 44 -7.80 -4.83 -1.63
N PRO A 45 -8.66 -3.90 -2.09
CA PRO A 45 -9.58 -4.16 -3.19
C PRO A 45 -8.86 -4.52 -4.50
N LEU A 46 -7.75 -3.84 -4.82
CA LEU A 46 -6.93 -4.13 -6.00
C LEU A 46 -6.30 -5.53 -5.89
N VAL A 47 -5.76 -5.88 -4.71
CA VAL A 47 -5.14 -7.21 -4.49
C VAL A 47 -6.17 -8.33 -4.66
N ILE A 48 -7.39 -8.15 -4.14
CA ILE A 48 -8.49 -9.11 -4.31
C ILE A 48 -8.90 -9.19 -5.78
N GLY A 49 -9.05 -8.05 -6.46
CA GLY A 49 -9.37 -8.00 -7.90
C GLY A 49 -8.35 -8.74 -8.75
N ARG A 50 -7.06 -8.45 -8.55
CA ARG A 50 -5.95 -9.11 -9.26
C ARG A 50 -5.95 -10.63 -9.10
N LYS A 51 -6.33 -11.14 -7.93
CA LYS A 51 -6.47 -12.59 -7.71
C LYS A 51 -7.59 -13.20 -8.58
N ASN A 52 -8.63 -12.44 -8.89
CA ASN A 52 -9.79 -12.90 -9.65
C ASN A 52 -9.68 -12.63 -11.17
N TRP A 53 -8.80 -11.72 -11.60
CA TRP A 53 -8.60 -11.39 -13.03
C TRP A 53 -7.58 -12.32 -13.69
N LEU A 54 -7.95 -13.59 -13.89
CA LEU A 54 -7.07 -14.67 -14.37
C LEU A 54 -6.35 -14.39 -15.71
N PHE A 55 -6.87 -13.46 -16.52
CA PHE A 55 -6.34 -13.13 -17.85
C PHE A 55 -5.83 -11.68 -17.99
N SER A 56 -5.72 -10.93 -16.89
CA SER A 56 -5.19 -9.57 -16.89
C SER A 56 -3.68 -9.58 -16.64
N THR A 57 -2.90 -9.83 -17.69
CA THR A 57 -1.45 -10.11 -17.60
C THR A 57 -0.56 -9.09 -18.30
N ASN A 58 -1.12 -8.12 -19.03
CA ASN A 58 -0.33 -7.14 -19.77
C ASN A 58 0.05 -5.92 -18.89
N PRO A 59 1.26 -5.34 -19.08
CA PRO A 59 1.70 -4.18 -18.31
C PRO A 59 0.81 -2.95 -18.47
N SER A 60 0.33 -2.68 -19.69
CA SER A 60 -0.53 -1.52 -19.98
C SER A 60 -1.86 -1.58 -19.22
N GLY A 61 -2.45 -2.75 -19.07
CA GLY A 61 -3.67 -2.97 -18.29
C GLY A 61 -3.42 -2.87 -16.79
N ALA A 62 -2.25 -3.30 -16.32
CA ALA A 62 -1.84 -3.09 -14.93
C ALA A 62 -1.68 -1.59 -14.62
N GLU A 63 -1.07 -0.82 -15.53
CA GLU A 63 -0.93 0.63 -15.42
C GLU A 63 -2.29 1.35 -15.44
N ALA A 64 -3.16 0.99 -16.39
CA ALA A 64 -4.52 1.53 -16.44
C ALA A 64 -5.32 1.23 -15.16
N SER A 65 -5.19 0.01 -14.63
CA SER A 65 -5.80 -0.37 -13.35
C SER A 65 -5.22 0.45 -12.20
N ALA A 66 -3.90 0.63 -12.13
CA ALA A 66 -3.26 1.43 -11.10
C ALA A 66 -3.74 2.89 -11.13
N MET A 67 -3.88 3.49 -12.31
CA MET A 67 -4.43 4.85 -12.45
C MET A 67 -5.88 4.93 -11.95
N LEU A 68 -6.75 4.03 -12.42
CA LEU A 68 -8.18 4.04 -12.04
C LEU A 68 -8.36 3.86 -10.53
N TYR A 69 -7.71 2.85 -9.93
CA TYR A 69 -7.81 2.63 -8.49
C TYR A 69 -7.20 3.78 -7.67
N SER A 70 -6.15 4.43 -8.16
CA SER A 70 -5.59 5.61 -7.49
C SER A 70 -6.59 6.78 -7.45
N ILE A 71 -7.30 7.04 -8.55
CA ILE A 71 -8.36 8.07 -8.60
C ILE A 71 -9.50 7.69 -7.64
N VAL A 72 -9.94 6.44 -7.69
CA VAL A 72 -11.03 5.92 -6.85
C VAL A 72 -10.70 6.08 -5.36
N GLU A 73 -9.54 5.59 -4.93
CA GLU A 73 -9.15 5.64 -3.51
C GLU A 73 -8.87 7.07 -3.05
N THR A 74 -8.36 7.95 -3.93
CA THR A 74 -8.18 9.38 -3.63
C THR A 74 -9.52 10.07 -3.42
N ALA A 75 -10.50 9.85 -4.29
CA ALA A 75 -11.84 10.43 -4.14
C ALA A 75 -12.52 9.96 -2.84
N LYS A 76 -12.44 8.67 -2.52
CA LYS A 76 -12.92 8.13 -1.22
C LYS A 76 -12.22 8.78 -0.03
N ALA A 77 -10.90 8.95 -0.09
CA ALA A 77 -10.13 9.59 0.97
C ALA A 77 -10.54 11.06 1.22
N ASN A 78 -11.09 11.72 0.19
CA ASN A 78 -11.61 13.09 0.27
C ASN A 78 -13.13 13.16 0.51
N GLY A 79 -13.79 12.04 0.81
CA GLY A 79 -15.23 12.01 1.08
C GLY A 79 -16.13 12.24 -0.15
N LEU A 80 -15.59 12.08 -1.36
CA LEU A 80 -16.35 12.25 -2.60
C LEU A 80 -17.09 10.97 -2.99
N ILE A 81 -18.29 11.14 -3.52
CA ILE A 81 -19.10 10.04 -4.08
C ILE A 81 -18.64 9.83 -5.52
N LEU A 82 -17.97 8.72 -5.78
CA LEU A 82 -17.41 8.41 -7.10
C LEU A 82 -18.45 8.38 -8.23
N TYR A 83 -19.65 7.89 -7.91
CA TYR A 83 -20.72 7.66 -8.87
C TYR A 83 -21.06 8.94 -9.64
N ASP A 84 -21.06 10.09 -8.94
CA ASP A 84 -21.40 11.41 -9.47
C ASP A 84 -20.45 11.88 -10.59
N TYR A 85 -19.25 11.30 -10.68
CA TYR A 85 -18.20 11.71 -11.62
C TYR A 85 -17.88 10.65 -12.68
N MET A 86 -18.13 9.37 -12.38
CA MET A 86 -17.72 8.26 -13.24
C MET A 86 -18.87 7.65 -14.04
N VAL A 87 -20.12 7.92 -13.67
CA VAL A 87 -21.29 7.44 -14.39
C VAL A 87 -21.92 8.62 -15.12
N LYS A 88 -22.13 8.45 -16.42
CA LYS A 88 -22.84 9.38 -17.28
C LYS A 88 -24.21 8.81 -17.61
#